data_AF-A0A8T6P8V0-F1
#
_entry.id   AF-A0A8T6P8V0-F1
#
_cell.length_a   1.000
_cell.length_b   1.000
_cell.length_c   1.000
_cell.angle_alpha   90.00
_cell.angle_beta   90.00
_cell.angle_gamma   90.00
#
_symmetry.space_group_name_H-M   'P 1'
#
loop_
_entity.id
_entity.type
_entity.pdbx_description
1 polymer ?
#
loop_
_entity_poly.entity_id
_entity_poly.type
_entity_poly.pdbx_seq_one_letter_code
_entity_poly.pdbx_strand_id
1 'polypeptide(L)' 'MASLKEALSLVKTGRKAEARQALIELIKSDPSEVRAWAALAQVAKDDTEAQRALKQVLKLKPGDPWASE' A
#
# COMPACT_ATOMS: atom_id res chain seq x y z
N MET A 1 14.09 -10.78 2.97
CA MET A 1 13.39 -9.49 2.94
C MET A 1 12.55 -9.48 1.67
N ALA A 2 11.22 -9.42 1.78
CA ALA A 2 10.36 -9.37 0.59
C ALA A 2 10.58 -8.03 -0.13
N SER A 3 10.86 -8.07 -1.43
CA SER A 3 11.05 -6.85 -2.22
C SER A 3 9.71 -6.31 -2.74
N LEU A 4 9.63 -5.00 -2.98
CA LEU A 4 8.43 -4.36 -3.56
C LEU A 4 7.97 -5.05 -4.85
N LYS A 5 8.92 -5.49 -5.67
CA LYS A 5 8.63 -6.19 -6.93
C LYS A 5 7.93 -7.53 -6.71
N GLU A 6 8.37 -8.30 -5.72
CA GLU A 6 7.71 -9.57 -5.34
C GLU A 6 6.30 -9.33 -4.82
N ALA A 7 6.14 -8.35 -3.93
CA ALA A 7 4.84 -7.98 -3.39
C ALA A 7 3.86 -7.57 -4.50
N LEU A 8 4.30 -6.76 -5.47
CA LEU A 8 3.49 -6.38 -6.63
C LEU A 8 3.17 -7.57 -7.54
N SER A 9 4.06 -8.56 -7.65
CA SER A 9 3.78 -9.80 -8.38
C SER A 9 2.65 -10.59 -7.70
N LEU A 10 2.67 -10.64 -6.36
CA LEU A 10 1.60 -11.27 -5.58
C LEU A 10 0.25 -10.56 -5.78
N VAL A 11 0.24 -9.22 -5.85
CA VAL A 11 -0.97 -8.45 -6.20
C VAL A 11 -1.51 -8.88 -7.57
N LYS A 12 -0.64 -8.95 -8.58
CA LYS A 12 -1.02 -9.31 -9.96
C LYS A 12 -1.49 -10.75 -10.12
N THR A 13 -0.94 -11.67 -9.33
CA THR A 13 -1.31 -13.10 -9.36
C THR A 13 -2.57 -13.40 -8.55
N GLY A 14 -3.23 -12.38 -7.98
CA GLY A 14 -4.45 -12.54 -7.19
C GLY A 14 -4.23 -13.05 -5.77
N ARG A 15 -2.97 -13.22 -5.34
CA ARG A 15 -2.58 -13.64 -3.99
C ARG A 15 -2.66 -12.47 -3.01
N LYS A 16 -3.87 -11.92 -2.83
CA LYS A 16 -4.12 -10.71 -2.03
C LYS A 16 -3.62 -10.83 -0.59
N ALA A 17 -3.82 -11.98 0.05
CA ALA A 17 -3.40 -12.21 1.45
C ALA A 17 -1.87 -12.18 1.62
N GLU A 18 -1.14 -12.91 0.76
CA GLU A 18 0.32 -12.93 0.76
C GLU A 18 0.90 -11.57 0.37
N ALA A 19 0.33 -10.93 -0.65
CA ALA A 19 0.71 -9.58 -1.08
C ALA A 19 0.56 -8.58 0.07
N ARG A 20 -0.59 -8.58 0.74
CA ARG A 20 -0.87 -7.71 1.89
C ARG A 20 0.19 -7.88 2.98
N GLN A 21 0.54 -9.11 3.34
CA GLN A 21 1.53 -9.36 4.38
C GLN A 21 2.92 -8.90 3.97
N ALA A 22 3.35 -9.17 2.73
CA ALA A 22 4.62 -8.68 2.19
C ALA A 22 4.69 -7.15 2.15
N LEU A 23 3.59 -6.48 1.77
CA LEU A 23 3.49 -5.02 1.74
C LEU A 23 3.54 -4.40 3.12
N ILE A 24 2.89 -5.01 4.12
CA ILE A 24 2.95 -4.55 5.52
C ILE A 24 4.39 -4.61 6.04
N GLU A 25 5.12 -5.69 5.77
CA GLU A 25 6.53 -5.80 6.19
C GLU A 25 7.43 -4.78 5.47
N LEU A 26 7.20 -4.55 4.18
CA LEU A 26 7.88 -3.50 3.41
C LEU A 26 7.64 -2.11 4.01
N ILE A 27 6.38 -1.78 4.31
CA ILE A 27 5.98 -0.50 4.91
C ILE A 27 6.58 -0.34 6.32
N LYS A 28 6.68 -1.42 7.11
CA LYS A 28 7.35 -1.35 8.43
C LYS A 28 8.84 -1.03 8.29
N SER A 29 9.49 -1.55 7.25
CA SER A 29 10.90 -1.27 6.98
C SER A 29 11.12 0.10 6.35
N ASP A 30 10.25 0.51 5.43
CA ASP A 30 10.26 1.80 4.76
C ASP A 30 8.84 2.37 4.69
N PRO A 31 8.43 3.16 5.68
CA PRO A 31 7.10 3.75 5.71
C PRO A 31 6.92 4.85 4.67
N SER A 32 7.99 5.31 4.01
CA SER A 32 7.94 6.35 2.98
C SER A 32 7.65 5.82 1.58
N GLU A 33 7.64 4.49 1.40
CA GLU A 33 7.40 3.85 0.11
C GLU A 33 5.92 3.93 -0.29
N VAL A 34 5.59 5.00 -1.03
CA VAL A 34 4.26 5.28 -1.58
C VAL A 34 3.69 4.10 -2.38
N ARG A 35 4.53 3.40 -3.14
CA ARG A 35 4.08 2.29 -3.99
C ARG A 35 3.61 1.11 -3.14
N ALA A 36 4.24 0.88 -1.99
CA ALA A 36 3.83 -0.18 -1.08
C ALA A 36 2.46 0.13 -0.47
N TRP A 37 2.23 1.37 -0.04
CA TRP A 37 0.92 1.81 0.43
C TRP A 37 -0.17 1.75 -0.66
N ALA A 38 0.14 2.17 -1.88
CA ALA A 38 -0.81 2.10 -3.00
C ALA A 38 -1.15 0.66 -3.40
N ALA A 39 -0.18 -0.24 -3.35
CA ALA A 39 -0.40 -1.67 -3.55
C ALA A 39 -1.24 -2.27 -2.41
N LEU A 40 -1.00 -1.83 -1.16
CA LEU A 40 -1.74 -2.32 0.02
C LEU A 40 -3.22 -1.98 -0.08
N ALA A 41 -3.54 -0.79 -0.59
CA ALA A 41 -4.93 -0.38 -0.83
C ALA A 41 -5.68 -1.31 -1.81
N GLN A 42 -4.99 -1.84 -2.83
CA GLN A 42 -5.59 -2.73 -3.83
C GLN A 42 -5.86 -4.14 -3.31
N VAL A 43 -5.07 -4.60 -2.34
CA VAL A 43 -5.19 -5.92 -1.72
C VAL A 43 -5.74 -5.85 -0.29
N ALA A 44 -6.27 -4.70 0.09
CA ALA A 44 -6.88 -4.48 1.38
C ALA A 44 -8.00 -5.50 1.61
N LYS A 45 -8.13 -5.95 2.86
CA LYS A 45 -9.17 -6.92 3.24
C LYS A 45 -10.57 -6.28 3.33
N ASP A 46 -10.61 -4.97 3.56
CA ASP A 46 -11.83 -4.18 3.78
C ASP A 46 -11.60 -2.72 3.35
N ASP A 47 -12.70 -1.98 3.20
CA ASP A 47 -12.69 -0.58 2.78
C ASP A 47 -11.96 0.33 3.79
N THR A 48 -11.98 -0.01 5.08
CA THR A 48 -11.30 0.80 6.11
C THR A 48 -9.78 0.71 5.95
N GLU A 49 -9.26 -0.48 5.68
CA GLU A 49 -7.84 -0.70 5.39
C GLU A 49 -7.43 -0.05 4.08
N ALA A 50 -8.25 -0.15 3.03
CA ALA A 50 -8.01 0.52 1.76
C ALA A 50 -7.92 2.04 1.93
N GLN A 51 -8.89 2.64 2.62
CA GLN A 51 -8.90 4.08 2.90
C GLN A 51 -7.70 4.52 3.73
N ARG A 52 -7.29 3.76 4.74
CA ARG A 52 -6.09 4.07 5.53
C ARG A 52 -4.83 4.06 4.66
N ALA A 53 -4.68 3.06 3.81
CA ALA A 53 -3.54 2.95 2.91
C ALA A 53 -3.50 4.10 1.90
N LEU A 54 -4.64 4.44 1.27
CA LEU A 54 -4.75 5.59 0.37
C LEU A 54 -4.47 6.92 1.08
N LYS A 55 -4.94 7.11 2.32
CA LYS A 55 -4.60 8.29 3.13
C LYS A 55 -3.10 8.44 3.33
N GLN A 56 -2.37 7.33 3.51
CA GLN A 56 -0.91 7.39 3.62
C GLN A 56 -0.25 7.74 2.29
N VAL A 57 -0.73 7.17 1.17
CA VAL A 57 -0.29 7.57 -0.18
C VAL A 57 -0.42 9.07 -0.38
N LEU A 58 -1.57 9.66 -0.03
CA LEU A 58 -1.84 11.09 -0.14
C LEU A 58 -0.96 11.94 0.79
N LYS A 59 -0.65 11.45 2.00
CA LYS A 59 0.27 12.13 2.93
C LYS A 59 1.71 12.15 2.41
N LEU A 60 2.16 11.04 1.81
CA LEU A 60 3.53 10.87 1.33
C LEU A 60 3.76 11.51 -0.04
N LYS A 61 2.72 11.61 -0.88
CA LYS A 61 2.68 12.47 -2.05
C LYS A 61 1.67 13.60 -1.85
N PRO A 62 2.06 14.69 -1.18
CA PRO A 62 1.28 15.91 -1.15
C PRO A 62 1.38 16.62 -2.51
N GLY A 63 0.83 15.98 -3.55
CA GLY A 63 0.75 16.50 -4.91
C GLY A 63 -0.68 16.84 -5.34
N ASP A 64 -1.67 16.53 -4.49
CA ASP A 64 -3.08 16.82 -4.75
C ASP A 64 -3.58 17.86 -3.74
N PRO A 65 -3.95 19.08 -4.16
CA PRO A 65 -4.41 20.16 -3.29
C PRO A 65 -5.78 19.92 -2.61
N TRP A 66 -6.30 18.69 -2.55
CA TRP A 66 -7.63 18.40 -2.00
C TRP A 66 -7.64 17.96 -0.52
N ALA A 67 -6.58 18.23 0.24
CA ALA A 67 -6.53 17.94 1.67
C ALA A 67 -7.35 18.91 2.56
N SER A 68 -8.32 19.63 1.99
CA SER A 68 -9.21 20.51 2.75
C SER A 68 -10.60 20.56 2.12
N GLU A 69 -11.54 19.82 2.71
CA GLU A 69 -12.93 20.23 2.93
C GLU A 69 -13.50 19.49 4.15
#